data_AF-A0A6L4A102-F1
#
_entry.id   AF-A0A6L4A102-F1
#
_cell.length_a   1.000
_cell.length_b   1.000
_cell.length_c   1.000
_cell.angle_alpha   90.00
_cell.angle_beta   90.00
_cell.angle_gamma   90.00
#
_symmetry.space_group_name_H-M   'P 1'
#
loop_
_entity.id
_entity.type
_entity.pdbx_description
1 polymer ?
#
loop_
_entity_poly.entity_id
_entity_poly.type
_entity_poly.pdbx_seq_one_letter_code
_entity_poly.pdbx_strand_id
1 'polypeptide(L)'
;MRHFLDLADWSSEELMRLIDEAVFLKKEFRTGGNRPILQGKSLAMVFQKPSLRTRVSFEMGMQQLGGYALYISPNEIGLGKRESIADVARVLGGYVNGVMARVFAHEHVTELAKWSPVPIINGLSDYNHPCQAMADVLTIYEEFG
;
A
#
# COMPACT_ATOMS: atom_id res chain seq x y z
N MET A 1 3.08 12.06 9.86
CA MET A 1 2.61 10.80 9.24
C MET A 1 3.22 10.72 7.86
N ARG A 2 3.64 9.54 7.38
CA ARG A 2 4.33 9.40 6.10
C ARG A 2 3.51 8.55 5.14
N HIS A 3 3.33 9.04 3.91
CA HIS A 3 2.66 8.34 2.81
C HIS A 3 3.72 7.74 1.86
N PHE A 4 3.32 6.76 1.05
CA PHE A 4 4.16 6.15 0.02
C PHE A 4 3.49 6.33 -1.34
N LEU A 5 3.79 7.47 -2.00
CA LEU A 5 3.09 7.92 -3.22
C LEU A 5 3.98 7.87 -4.46
N ASP A 6 5.22 8.34 -4.32
CA ASP A 6 6.29 8.26 -5.30
C ASP A 6 7.61 7.88 -4.60
N LEU A 7 8.51 7.22 -5.33
CA LEU A 7 9.88 6.97 -4.86
C LEU A 7 10.70 8.26 -4.78
N ALA A 8 10.39 9.27 -5.62
CA ALA A 8 11.04 10.58 -5.57
C ALA A 8 10.80 11.34 -4.25
N ASP A 9 9.79 10.95 -3.47
CA ASP A 9 9.52 11.49 -2.13
C ASP A 9 10.44 10.91 -1.04
N TRP A 10 11.34 9.98 -1.41
CA TRP A 10 12.17 9.21 -0.50
C TRP A 10 13.64 9.35 -0.86
N SER A 11 14.48 9.45 0.17
CA SER A 11 15.93 9.33 -0.01
C SER A 11 16.33 7.89 -0.34
N SER A 12 17.45 7.72 -1.03
CA SER A 12 18.00 6.40 -1.34
C SER A 12 18.22 5.57 -0.08
N GLU A 13 18.68 6.18 1.03
CA GLU A 13 18.89 5.51 2.31
C GLU A 13 17.58 5.02 2.95
N GLU A 14 16.48 5.74 2.76
CA GLU A 14 15.17 5.30 3.23
C GLU A 14 14.61 4.16 2.39
N LEU A 15 14.76 4.24 1.07
CA LEU A 15 14.36 3.16 0.16
C LEU A 15 15.18 1.88 0.43
N MET A 16 16.48 1.99 0.63
CA MET A 16 17.32 0.84 0.98
C MET A 16 16.91 0.21 2.31
N ARG A 17 16.53 1.00 3.32
CA ARG A 17 15.97 0.45 4.57
C ARG A 17 14.68 -0.34 4.36
N LEU A 18 13.83 0.08 3.41
CA LEU A 18 12.64 -0.70 3.05
C LEU A 18 13.01 -2.01 2.35
N ILE A 19 14.06 -2.03 1.52
CA ILE A 19 14.59 -3.24 0.90
C ILE A 19 15.13 -4.20 1.97
N ASP A 20 15.95 -3.71 2.90
CA ASP A 20 16.50 -4.51 4.00
C ASP A 20 15.39 -5.14 4.86
N GLU A 21 14.35 -4.36 5.17
CA GLU A 21 13.18 -4.86 5.90
C GLU A 21 12.42 -5.92 5.09
N ALA A 22 12.25 -5.73 3.78
CA ALA A 22 11.61 -6.72 2.91
C ALA A 22 12.40 -8.04 2.84
N VAL A 23 13.73 -7.97 2.76
CA VAL A 23 14.62 -9.15 2.83
C VAL A 23 14.46 -9.86 4.17
N PHE A 24 14.48 -9.10 5.27
CA PHE A 24 14.30 -9.65 6.61
C PHE A 24 12.96 -10.37 6.76
N LEU A 25 11.85 -9.72 6.40
CA LEU A 25 10.50 -10.30 6.50
C LEU A 25 10.34 -11.52 5.60
N LYS A 26 10.90 -11.51 4.38
CA LYS A 26 10.90 -12.66 3.47
C LYS A 26 11.65 -13.86 4.07
N LYS A 27 12.80 -13.62 4.70
CA LYS A 27 13.59 -14.65 5.38
C LYS A 27 12.82 -15.20 6.58
N GLU A 28 12.32 -14.33 7.44
CA GLU A 28 11.54 -14.71 8.63
C GLU A 28 10.36 -15.60 8.24
N PHE A 29 9.57 -15.18 7.25
CA PHE A 29 8.44 -15.95 6.72
C PHE A 29 8.84 -17.37 6.32
N ARG A 30 9.94 -17.52 5.56
CA ARG A 30 10.44 -18.82 5.08
C ARG A 30 10.95 -19.73 6.19
N THR A 31 11.37 -19.17 7.33
CA THR A 31 11.93 -19.93 8.46
C THR A 31 10.93 -20.39 9.50
N GLY A 32 9.69 -19.88 9.46
CA GLY A 32 8.66 -20.27 10.42
C GLY A 32 7.43 -19.36 10.49
N GLY A 33 7.22 -18.49 9.49
CA GLY A 33 6.19 -17.45 9.52
C GLY A 33 6.67 -16.15 10.15
N ASN A 34 6.01 -15.04 9.81
CA ASN A 34 6.36 -13.73 10.36
C ASN A 34 5.83 -13.52 11.77
N ARG A 35 6.52 -12.65 12.53
CA ARG A 35 5.95 -12.10 13.76
C ARG A 35 4.74 -11.22 13.43
N PRO A 36 3.68 -11.22 14.26
CA PRO A 36 2.46 -10.49 13.98
C PRO A 36 2.60 -8.99 14.34
N ILE A 37 3.53 -8.29 13.69
CA ILE A 37 3.83 -6.87 13.97
C ILE A 37 2.68 -5.92 13.61
N LEU A 38 1.73 -6.37 12.80
CA LEU A 38 0.50 -5.65 12.43
C LEU A 38 -0.73 -6.24 13.14
N GLN A 39 -0.56 -6.94 14.26
CA GLN A 39 -1.67 -7.52 14.99
C GLN A 39 -2.76 -6.50 15.32
N GLY A 40 -3.99 -6.80 14.93
CA GLY A 40 -5.16 -5.94 15.14
C GLY A 40 -5.18 -4.66 14.29
N LYS A 41 -4.27 -4.52 13.31
CA LYS A 41 -4.28 -3.41 12.35
C LYS A 41 -5.09 -3.77 11.12
N SER A 42 -5.82 -2.80 10.59
CA SER A 42 -6.61 -2.93 9.36
C SER A 42 -6.09 -2.04 8.24
N LEU A 43 -6.12 -2.56 7.00
CA LEU A 43 -5.78 -1.86 5.77
C LEU A 43 -7.00 -1.83 4.85
N ALA A 44 -7.48 -0.64 4.48
CA ALA A 44 -8.46 -0.53 3.40
C ALA A 44 -7.73 -0.58 2.05
N MET A 45 -8.18 -1.44 1.14
CA MET A 45 -7.63 -1.60 -0.20
C MET A 45 -8.65 -1.09 -1.22
N VAL A 46 -8.47 0.16 -1.65
CA VAL A 46 -9.35 0.84 -2.61
C VAL A 46 -8.88 0.55 -4.03
N PHE A 47 -9.73 -0.07 -4.84
CA PHE A 47 -9.43 -0.35 -6.25
C PHE A 47 -10.40 0.37 -7.18
N GLN A 48 -9.88 1.21 -8.08
CA GLN A 48 -10.61 1.66 -9.27
C GLN A 48 -10.32 0.77 -10.49
N LYS A 49 -9.19 0.04 -10.48
CA LYS A 49 -8.77 -0.90 -11.54
C LYS A 49 -8.52 -2.28 -10.90
N PRO A 50 -9.11 -3.37 -11.39
CA PRO A 50 -8.86 -4.70 -10.82
C PRO A 50 -7.37 -5.08 -10.94
N SER A 51 -6.87 -5.85 -9.98
CA SER A 51 -5.51 -6.38 -9.98
C SER A 51 -5.43 -7.67 -9.19
N LEU A 52 -4.85 -8.72 -9.79
CA LEU A 52 -4.58 -9.96 -9.07
C LEU A 52 -3.37 -9.79 -8.14
N ARG A 53 -2.21 -9.43 -8.71
CA ARG A 53 -0.94 -9.36 -7.97
C ARG A 53 -1.02 -8.39 -6.81
N THR A 54 -1.39 -7.13 -7.05
CA THR A 54 -1.47 -6.11 -5.99
C THR A 54 -2.44 -6.54 -4.90
N ARG A 55 -3.65 -7.01 -5.25
CA ARG A 55 -4.64 -7.44 -4.26
C ARG A 55 -4.11 -8.58 -3.39
N VAL A 56 -3.66 -9.66 -4.01
CA VAL A 56 -3.20 -10.85 -3.29
C VAL A 56 -1.96 -10.53 -2.45
N SER A 57 -1.02 -9.73 -2.95
CA SER A 57 0.18 -9.34 -2.20
C SER A 57 -0.14 -8.52 -0.96
N PHE A 58 -1.02 -7.51 -1.04
CA PHE A 58 -1.40 -6.71 0.14
C PHE A 58 -2.22 -7.53 1.14
N GLU A 59 -3.17 -8.33 0.66
CA GLU A 59 -4.00 -9.18 1.50
C GLU A 59 -3.18 -10.20 2.27
N MET A 60 -2.29 -10.92 1.57
CA MET A 60 -1.38 -11.88 2.21
C MET A 60 -0.34 -11.20 3.09
N GLY A 61 0.21 -10.05 2.70
CA GLY A 61 1.16 -9.31 3.54
C GLY A 61 0.55 -8.88 4.87
N MET A 62 -0.69 -8.35 4.85
CA MET A 62 -1.43 -8.04 6.08
C MET A 62 -1.67 -9.30 6.92
N GLN A 63 -2.19 -10.37 6.30
CA GLN A 63 -2.52 -11.61 7.01
C GLN A 63 -1.28 -12.25 7.65
N GLN A 64 -0.15 -12.31 6.94
CA GLN A 64 1.11 -12.88 7.41
C GLN A 64 1.67 -12.10 8.62
N LEU A 65 1.42 -10.79 8.68
CA LEU A 65 1.85 -9.92 9.77
C LEU A 65 0.77 -9.75 10.86
N GLY A 66 -0.30 -10.55 10.84
CA GLY A 66 -1.36 -10.56 11.86
C GLY A 66 -2.41 -9.45 11.71
N GLY A 67 -2.36 -8.69 10.62
CA GLY A 67 -3.34 -7.66 10.29
C GLY A 67 -4.48 -8.19 9.43
N TYR A 68 -5.42 -7.29 9.12
CA TYR A 68 -6.58 -7.56 8.27
C TYR A 68 -6.61 -6.58 7.08
N ALA A 69 -6.98 -7.06 5.89
CA ALA A 69 -7.15 -6.22 4.71
C ALA A 69 -8.59 -6.25 4.22
N LEU A 70 -9.20 -5.08 4.05
CA LEU A 70 -10.55 -4.91 3.51
C LEU A 70 -10.46 -4.54 2.04
N TYR A 71 -10.90 -5.42 1.15
CA TYR A 71 -11.04 -5.09 -0.27
C TYR A 71 -12.29 -4.25 -0.53
N ILE A 72 -12.12 -3.10 -1.18
CA ILE A 72 -13.22 -2.24 -1.63
C ILE A 72 -13.19 -2.20 -3.15
N SER A 73 -14.25 -2.73 -3.76
CA SER A 73 -14.33 -2.89 -5.21
C SER A 73 -14.57 -1.55 -5.93
N PRO A 74 -14.27 -1.48 -7.24
CA PRO A 74 -14.54 -0.28 -8.05
C PRO A 74 -16.00 0.16 -8.01
N ASN A 75 -16.93 -0.80 -7.92
CA ASN A 75 -18.36 -0.55 -7.92
C ASN A 75 -18.88 0.03 -6.60
N GLU A 76 -18.18 -0.21 -5.49
CA GLU A 76 -18.58 0.25 -4.16
C GLU A 76 -18.10 1.67 -3.87
N ILE A 77 -16.83 1.96 -4.19
CA ILE A 77 -16.18 3.22 -3.76
C ILE A 77 -16.71 4.45 -4.51
N GLY A 78 -16.94 4.34 -5.82
CA GLY A 78 -17.34 5.50 -6.65
C GLY A 78 -16.42 6.73 -6.47
N LEU A 79 -15.13 6.52 -6.19
CA LEU A 79 -14.17 7.54 -5.77
C LEU A 79 -14.11 8.73 -6.74
N GLY A 80 -14.40 9.94 -6.25
CA GLY A 80 -14.42 11.17 -7.04
C GLY A 80 -15.63 11.32 -7.97
N LYS A 81 -16.58 10.37 -7.95
CA LYS A 81 -17.82 10.41 -8.74
C LYS A 81 -19.06 10.44 -7.86
N ARG A 82 -19.19 9.47 -6.96
CA ARG A 82 -20.33 9.32 -6.03
C ARG A 82 -20.08 10.06 -4.73
N GLU A 83 -18.86 9.95 -4.21
CA GLU A 83 -18.40 10.63 -2.99
C GLU A 83 -17.12 11.39 -3.29
N SER A 84 -16.92 12.52 -2.59
CA SER A 84 -15.71 13.32 -2.71
C SER A 84 -14.51 12.53 -2.17
N ILE A 85 -13.34 12.73 -2.76
CA ILE A 85 -12.12 12.04 -2.30
C ILE A 85 -11.78 12.43 -0.86
N ALA A 86 -12.03 13.68 -0.49
CA ALA A 86 -11.85 14.19 0.87
C ALA A 86 -12.72 13.44 1.89
N ASP A 87 -14.00 13.20 1.59
CA ASP A 87 -14.90 12.51 2.50
C ASP A 87 -14.55 11.03 2.61
N VAL A 88 -14.25 10.36 1.49
CA VAL A 88 -13.77 8.98 1.50
C VAL A 88 -12.50 8.84 2.34
N ALA A 89 -11.54 9.75 2.20
CA ALA A 89 -10.29 9.72 2.97
C ALA A 89 -10.53 9.83 4.49
N ARG A 90 -11.42 10.73 4.91
CA ARG A 90 -11.76 10.95 6.32
C ARG A 90 -12.55 9.78 6.90
N VAL A 91 -13.51 9.25 6.16
CA VAL A 91 -14.32 8.10 6.58
C VAL A 91 -13.42 6.89 6.75
N LEU A 92 -12.66 6.50 5.73
CA LEU A 92 -11.76 5.34 5.83
C LEU A 92 -10.75 5.51 6.96
N GLY A 93 -10.12 6.68 7.07
CA GLY A 93 -9.15 6.94 8.11
C GLY A 93 -9.71 6.96 9.55
N GLY A 94 -11.03 7.08 9.72
CA GLY A 94 -11.69 6.91 11.01
C GLY A 94 -11.86 5.44 11.44
N TYR A 95 -11.73 4.49 10.51
CA TYR A 95 -11.99 3.06 10.75
C TYR A 95 -10.78 2.16 10.57
N VAL A 96 -9.83 2.52 9.70
CA VAL A 96 -8.66 1.68 9.39
C VAL A 96 -7.34 2.32 9.82
N ASN A 97 -6.26 1.54 9.82
CA ASN A 97 -4.92 2.00 10.20
C ASN A 97 -4.05 2.42 9.00
N GLY A 98 -4.50 2.15 7.79
CA GLY A 98 -3.87 2.60 6.56
C GLY A 98 -4.78 2.35 5.36
N VAL A 99 -4.50 3.02 4.26
CA VAL A 99 -5.22 2.82 2.99
C VAL A 99 -4.20 2.59 1.88
N MET A 100 -4.40 1.53 1.12
CA MET A 100 -3.77 1.35 -0.18
C MET A 100 -4.79 1.71 -1.26
N ALA A 101 -4.37 2.52 -2.23
CA ALA A 101 -5.23 2.95 -3.32
C ALA A 101 -4.60 2.64 -4.67
N ARG A 102 -5.35 1.96 -5.53
CA ARG A 102 -5.05 1.75 -6.94
C ARG A 102 -6.06 2.52 -7.78
N VAL A 103 -5.64 3.66 -8.30
CA VAL A 103 -6.49 4.68 -8.91
C VAL A 103 -6.21 4.85 -10.40
N PHE A 104 -7.10 5.54 -11.10
CA PHE A 104 -6.83 5.96 -12.48
C PHE A 104 -5.86 7.14 -12.51
N ALA A 105 -6.24 8.26 -11.90
CA ALA A 105 -5.46 9.49 -11.89
C ALA A 105 -4.59 9.60 -10.63
N HIS A 106 -3.33 9.99 -10.79
CA HIS A 106 -2.40 10.22 -9.68
C HIS A 106 -2.92 11.28 -8.70
N GLU A 107 -3.61 12.30 -9.23
CA GLU A 107 -4.26 13.32 -8.41
C GLU A 107 -5.17 12.70 -7.33
N HIS A 108 -5.91 11.64 -7.65
CA HIS A 108 -6.79 10.98 -6.67
C HIS A 108 -6.03 10.42 -5.47
N VAL A 109 -4.86 9.81 -5.68
CA VAL A 109 -4.08 9.24 -4.56
C VAL A 109 -3.37 10.34 -3.76
N THR A 110 -2.95 11.43 -4.41
CA THR A 110 -2.40 12.60 -3.71
C THR A 110 -3.47 13.33 -2.89
N GLU A 111 -4.70 13.42 -3.39
CA GLU A 111 -5.81 14.02 -2.66
C GLU A 111 -6.27 13.13 -1.50
N LEU A 112 -6.30 11.80 -1.68
CA LEU A 112 -6.48 10.87 -0.56
C LEU A 112 -5.44 11.13 0.53
N ALA A 113 -4.17 11.26 0.17
CA ALA A 113 -3.09 11.52 1.12
C ALA A 113 -3.24 12.87 1.84
N LYS A 114 -3.66 13.91 1.12
CA LYS A 114 -3.90 15.24 1.69
C LYS A 114 -4.96 15.24 2.80
N TRP A 115 -6.02 14.45 2.65
CA TRP A 115 -7.17 14.47 3.57
C TRP A 115 -7.21 13.31 4.57
N SER A 116 -6.39 12.27 4.37
CA SER A 116 -6.43 11.09 5.21
C SER A 116 -5.69 11.30 6.54
N PRO A 117 -6.30 10.92 7.67
CA PRO A 117 -5.62 10.88 8.96
C PRO A 117 -4.76 9.62 9.14
N VAL A 118 -4.61 8.76 8.12
CA VAL A 118 -3.80 7.52 8.16
C VAL A 118 -2.89 7.40 6.93
N PRO A 119 -1.82 6.58 6.97
CA PRO A 119 -0.92 6.42 5.84
C PRO A 119 -1.63 5.98 4.56
N ILE A 120 -1.23 6.57 3.44
CA ILE A 120 -1.72 6.24 2.10
C ILE A 120 -0.58 5.57 1.33
N ILE A 121 -0.88 4.46 0.68
CA ILE A 121 0.04 3.69 -0.16
C ILE A 121 -0.50 3.70 -1.59
N ASN A 122 0.29 4.20 -2.54
CA ASN A 122 -0.05 4.17 -3.96
C ASN A 122 0.24 2.79 -4.56
N GLY A 123 -0.84 2.02 -4.76
CA GLY A 123 -0.80 0.69 -5.36
C GLY A 123 -0.75 0.68 -6.89
N LEU A 124 -0.98 1.83 -7.55
CA LEU A 124 -0.76 2.17 -8.96
C LEU A 124 -1.62 3.40 -9.31
N SER A 125 -1.05 4.32 -10.09
CA SER A 125 -1.79 5.39 -10.80
C SER A 125 -1.36 5.44 -12.28
N ASP A 126 -1.87 6.40 -13.05
CA ASP A 126 -1.39 6.73 -14.40
C ASP A 126 0.04 7.28 -14.43
N TYR A 127 0.46 7.96 -13.36
CA TYR A 127 1.80 8.53 -13.24
C TYR A 127 2.89 7.50 -12.90
N ASN A 128 2.66 6.63 -11.90
CA ASN A 128 3.69 5.74 -11.39
C ASN A 128 3.13 4.45 -10.72
N HIS A 129 4.03 3.52 -10.40
CA HIS A 129 3.72 2.31 -9.65
C HIS A 129 4.85 2.00 -8.64
N PRO A 130 4.94 2.75 -7.51
CA PRO A 130 6.10 2.70 -6.63
C PRO A 130 6.27 1.33 -5.96
N CYS A 131 5.18 0.63 -5.62
CA CYS A 131 5.27 -0.73 -5.06
C CYS A 131 5.89 -1.74 -6.03
N GLN A 132 5.62 -1.63 -7.34
CA GLN A 132 6.22 -2.51 -8.35
C GLN A 132 7.71 -2.21 -8.49
N ALA A 133 8.07 -0.92 -8.56
CA ALA A 133 9.47 -0.51 -8.64
C ALA A 133 10.29 -1.02 -7.44
N MET A 134 9.75 -0.97 -6.21
CA MET A 134 10.41 -1.55 -5.04
C MET A 134 10.58 -3.07 -5.13
N ALA A 135 9.59 -3.79 -5.66
CA ALA A 135 9.69 -5.24 -5.87
C ALA A 135 10.75 -5.60 -6.92
N ASP A 136 10.86 -4.78 -7.97
CA ASP A 136 11.87 -4.95 -9.01
C ASP A 136 13.29 -4.66 -8.46
N VAL A 137 13.44 -3.59 -7.67
CA VAL A 137 14.70 -3.27 -6.97
C VAL A 137 15.10 -4.39 -6.01
N LEU A 138 14.17 -4.92 -5.22
CA LEU A 138 14.44 -6.06 -4.34
C LEU A 138 14.93 -7.27 -5.14
N THR A 139 14.32 -7.55 -6.29
CA THR A 139 14.72 -8.67 -7.15
C THR A 139 16.13 -8.45 -7.69
N ILE A 140 16.45 -7.24 -8.16
CA ILE A 140 17.81 -6.90 -8.63
C ILE A 140 18.82 -7.06 -7.49
N TYR A 141 18.51 -6.55 -6.30
CA TYR A 141 19.36 -6.66 -5.11
C TYR A 141 19.63 -8.12 -4.72
N GLU A 142 18.63 -8.99 -4.82
CA GLU A 142 18.79 -10.42 -4.52
C GLU A 142 19.62 -11.18 -5.58
N GLU A 143 19.51 -10.82 -6.86
CA GLU A 143 20.19 -11.51 -7.95
C GLU A 143 21.62 -10.99 -8.22
N PHE A 144 21.90 -9.72 -7.91
CA PHE A 144 23.15 -9.05 -8.28
C PHE A 144 23.93 -8.41 -7.11
N GLY A 145 23.34 -8.31 -5.92
CA GLY A 145 23.95 -7.66 -4.74
C GLY A 145 23.81 -6.15 -4.72
#